data_AF-A0A2N3FTU5-F1
#
_entry.id   AF-A0A2N3FTU5-F1
#
_cell.length_a   1.000
_cell.length_b   1.000
_cell.length_c   1.000
_cell.angle_alpha   90.00
_cell.angle_beta   90.00
_cell.angle_gamma   90.00
#
_symmetry.space_group_name_H-M   'P 1'
#
loop_
_entity.id
_entity.type
_entity.pdbx_description
1 polymer ?
#
loop_
_entity_poly.entity_id
_entity_poly.type
_entity_poly.pdbx_seq_one_letter_code
_entity_poly.pdbx_strand_id
1 'polypeptide(L)'
;MSHELSQALGHLRQAAHQLLVQTDPTGQTLRLACQILDIENSLEEVGIRPVWVAAASSAADSTIAAIRLLTRSPQAVPSDVWPALENLLTEVGDHGHR
;
A
#
# COMPACT_ATOMS: atom_id res chain seq x y z
N MET A 1 -3.59 16.36 -8.76
CA MET A 1 -4.03 15.96 -7.41
C MET A 1 -4.69 14.58 -7.43
N SER A 2 -5.86 14.39 -8.05
CA SER A 2 -6.53 13.06 -8.09
C SER A 2 -5.69 11.95 -8.74
N HIS A 3 -4.92 12.25 -9.80
CA HIS A 3 -4.11 11.22 -10.49
C HIS A 3 -3.00 10.61 -9.62
N GLU A 4 -2.30 11.40 -8.81
CA GLU A 4 -1.23 10.89 -7.94
C GLU A 4 -1.79 10.01 -6.82
N LEU A 5 -2.94 10.39 -6.26
CA LEU A 5 -3.65 9.57 -5.28
C LEU A 5 -4.10 8.25 -5.90
N SER A 6 -4.68 8.29 -7.11
CA SER A 6 -5.03 7.09 -7.85
C SER A 6 -3.84 6.18 -8.14
N GLN A 7 -2.68 6.76 -8.47
CA GLN A 7 -1.44 6.00 -8.66
C GLN A 7 -0.95 5.37 -7.35
N ALA A 8 -1.12 6.07 -6.23
CA ALA A 8 -0.78 5.54 -4.91
C ALA A 8 -1.60 4.28 -4.59
N LEU A 9 -2.92 4.30 -4.82
CA LEU A 9 -3.75 3.10 -4.66
C LEU A 9 -3.35 2.00 -5.65
N GLY A 10 -2.99 2.36 -6.88
CA GLY A 10 -2.42 1.40 -7.83
C GLY A 10 -1.19 0.68 -7.26
N HIS A 11 -0.28 1.42 -6.63
CA HIS A 11 0.91 0.86 -6.00
C HIS A 11 0.58 0.00 -4.77
N LEU A 12 -0.36 0.42 -3.91
CA LEU A 12 -0.86 -0.40 -2.80
C LEU A 12 -1.42 -1.72 -3.35
N ARG A 13 -2.23 -1.67 -4.41
CA ARG A 13 -2.80 -2.87 -5.01
C ARG A 13 -1.76 -3.81 -5.61
N GLN A 14 -0.69 -3.27 -6.21
CA GLN A 14 0.45 -4.08 -6.64
C GLN A 14 1.18 -4.71 -5.45
N ALA A 15 1.42 -3.97 -4.38
CA ALA A 15 2.03 -4.51 -3.16
C ALA A 15 1.19 -5.65 -2.57
N ALA A 16 -0.13 -5.47 -2.44
CA ALA A 16 -1.04 -6.51 -1.98
C ALA A 16 -0.98 -7.75 -2.88
N HIS A 17 -1.01 -7.58 -4.21
CA HIS A 17 -0.90 -8.69 -5.14
C HIS A 17 0.43 -9.44 -5.01
N GLN A 18 1.55 -8.71 -4.91
CA GLN A 18 2.88 -9.28 -4.71
C GLN A 18 2.99 -10.08 -3.41
N LEU A 19 2.29 -9.67 -2.35
CA LEU A 19 2.23 -10.40 -1.08
C LEU A 19 1.32 -11.64 -1.22
N LEU A 20 0.13 -11.51 -1.80
CA LEU A 20 -0.84 -12.61 -1.92
C LEU A 20 -0.33 -13.82 -2.71
N VAL A 21 0.62 -13.62 -3.62
CA VAL A 21 1.22 -14.72 -4.41
C VAL A 21 2.44 -15.36 -3.74
N GLN A 22 2.94 -14.83 -2.63
CA GLN A 22 4.05 -15.42 -1.90
C GLN A 22 3.60 -16.62 -1.07
N THR A 23 4.39 -17.69 -1.12
CA THR A 23 4.21 -18.84 -0.24
C THR A 23 4.80 -18.51 1.14
N ASP A 24 3.92 -18.22 2.10
CA ASP A 24 4.29 -18.00 3.49
C ASP A 24 3.41 -18.85 4.43
N PRO A 25 3.95 -19.93 5.02
CA PRO A 25 3.19 -20.80 5.92
C PRO A 25 2.87 -20.14 7.28
N THR A 26 3.51 -19.02 7.62
CA THR A 26 3.23 -18.30 8.87
C THR A 26 1.97 -17.42 8.78
N GLY A 27 1.51 -17.13 7.55
CA GLY A 27 0.39 -16.23 7.29
C GLY A 27 0.72 -14.73 7.48
N GLN A 28 1.98 -14.40 7.78
CA GLN A 28 2.45 -13.03 7.91
C GLN A 28 2.22 -12.24 6.62
N THR A 29 2.54 -12.81 5.46
CA THR A 29 2.38 -12.15 4.17
C THR A 29 0.91 -11.91 3.82
N LEU A 30 0.02 -12.87 4.16
CA LEU A 30 -1.41 -12.69 3.99
C LEU A 30 -1.94 -11.57 4.90
N ARG A 31 -1.50 -11.52 6.16
CA ARG A 31 -1.88 -10.45 7.09
C ARG A 31 -1.48 -9.07 6.55
N LEU A 32 -0.26 -8.93 6.03
CA LEU A 32 0.23 -7.69 5.41
C LEU A 32 -0.63 -7.30 4.20
N ALA A 33 -0.97 -8.26 3.33
CA ALA A 33 -1.84 -7.99 2.19
C ALA A 33 -3.23 -7.49 2.62
N CYS A 34 -3.83 -8.09 3.66
CA CYS A 34 -5.10 -7.63 4.21
C CYS A 34 -5.00 -6.19 4.74
N GLN A 35 -3.94 -5.85 5.49
CA GLN A 35 -3.74 -4.48 5.99
C GLN A 35 -3.65 -3.46 4.84
N ILE A 36 -3.01 -3.82 3.73
CA ILE A 36 -2.96 -2.96 2.54
C ILE A 36 -4.36 -2.75 1.94
N LEU A 37 -5.15 -3.81 1.84
CA LEU A 37 -6.52 -3.74 1.32
C LEU A 37 -7.45 -2.93 2.22
N ASP A 38 -7.26 -2.97 3.54
CA ASP A 38 -7.99 -2.12 4.49
C ASP A 38 -7.66 -0.64 4.26
N ILE A 39 -6.38 -0.31 4.09
CA ILE A 39 -5.93 1.06 3.76
C ILE A 39 -6.51 1.51 2.41
N GLU A 40 -6.48 0.64 1.39
CA GLU A 40 -7.07 0.91 0.08
C GLU A 40 -8.57 1.20 0.22
N ASN A 41 -9.30 0.40 1.00
CA ASN A 41 -10.73 0.61 1.25
C ASN A 41 -10.99 1.98 1.91
N SER A 42 -10.22 2.38 2.93
CA SER A 42 -10.36 3.70 3.56
C SER A 42 -10.11 4.85 2.56
N LEU A 43 -9.19 4.68 1.61
CA LEU A 43 -8.95 5.68 0.57
C LEU A 43 -10.06 5.67 -0.50
N GLU A 44 -10.64 4.51 -0.80
CA GLU A 44 -11.78 4.40 -1.72
C GLU A 44 -13.06 5.03 -1.15
N GLU A 45 -13.26 4.97 0.17
CA GLU A 45 -14.39 5.60 0.87
C GLU A 45 -14.40 7.13 0.71
N VAL A 46 -13.23 7.77 0.58
CA VAL A 46 -13.11 9.21 0.29
C VAL A 46 -13.06 9.53 -1.21
N GLY A 47 -13.43 8.57 -2.07
CA GLY A 47 -13.62 8.77 -3.50
C GLY A 47 -12.35 8.65 -4.35
N ILE A 48 -11.24 8.20 -3.77
CA ILE A 48 -10.03 7.88 -4.55
C ILE A 48 -10.25 6.52 -5.22
N ARG A 49 -9.78 6.35 -6.47
CA ARG A 49 -9.89 5.08 -7.19
C ARG A 49 -8.53 4.65 -7.70
N PRO A 50 -8.16 3.36 -7.63
CA PRO A 50 -6.89 2.89 -8.15
C PRO A 50 -6.83 3.06 -9.67
N VAL A 51 -5.63 3.35 -10.16
CA VAL A 51 -5.28 3.14 -11.58
C VAL A 51 -4.28 2.00 -11.69
N TRP A 52 -4.22 1.37 -12.86
CA TRP A 52 -3.16 0.40 -13.11
C TRP A 52 -1.80 1.09 -13.07
N VAL A 53 -0.86 0.47 -12.37
CA VAL A 53 0.56 0.83 -12.36
C VAL A 53 1.38 -0.44 -12.58
N ALA A 54 2.56 -0.29 -13.17
CA ALA A 54 3.51 -1.38 -13.26
C ALA A 54 3.98 -1.79 -11.85
N ALA A 55 4.15 -3.09 -11.63
CA ALA A 55 4.68 -3.60 -10.37
C ALA A 55 6.11 -3.08 -10.16
N ALA A 56 6.42 -2.65 -8.92
CA ALA A 56 7.79 -2.39 -8.52
C ALA A 56 8.55 -3.71 -8.29
N SER A 57 9.85 -3.63 -8.02
CA SER A 57 10.70 -4.81 -7.80
C SER A 57 10.26 -5.67 -6.61
N SER A 58 9.60 -5.07 -5.62
CA SER A 58 9.08 -5.75 -4.43
C SER A 58 7.80 -5.09 -3.91
N ALA A 59 7.10 -5.78 -3.01
CA ALA A 59 5.98 -5.20 -2.26
C ALA A 59 6.43 -3.98 -1.44
N ALA A 60 7.65 -3.99 -0.89
CA ALA A 60 8.22 -2.87 -0.16
C ALA A 60 8.39 -1.64 -1.06
N ASP A 61 8.93 -1.83 -2.26
CA ASP A 61 9.13 -0.74 -3.22
C ASP A 61 7.79 -0.15 -3.69
N SER A 62 6.79 -1.01 -3.91
CA SER A 62 5.42 -0.59 -4.23
C SER A 62 4.83 0.23 -3.08
N THR A 63 4.96 -0.22 -1.82
CA THR A 63 4.49 0.52 -0.64
C THR A 63 5.20 1.87 -0.48
N ILE A 64 6.52 1.93 -0.67
CA ILE A 64 7.30 3.18 -0.62
C ILE A 64 6.84 4.15 -1.70
N ALA A 65 6.58 3.66 -2.92
CA ALA A 65 6.06 4.48 -4.01
C ALA A 65 4.68 5.06 -3.67
N ALA A 66 3.78 4.24 -3.11
CA ALA A 66 2.47 4.69 -2.65
C ALA A 66 2.58 5.80 -1.59
N ILE A 67 3.36 5.58 -0.53
CA ILE A 67 3.53 6.56 0.56
C ILE A 67 4.10 7.87 0.02
N ARG A 68 5.12 7.83 -0.85
CA ARG A 68 5.69 9.03 -1.48
C ARG A 68 4.66 9.86 -2.23
N LEU A 69 3.71 9.22 -2.90
CA LEU A 69 2.63 9.90 -3.62
C LEU A 69 1.59 10.48 -2.66
N LEU A 70 1.19 9.72 -1.63
CA LEU A 70 0.24 10.19 -0.61
C LEU A 70 0.77 11.43 0.14
N THR A 71 2.06 11.47 0.47
CA THR A 71 2.69 12.61 1.17
C THR A 71 2.71 13.90 0.34
N ARG A 72 2.47 13.85 -0.98
CA ARG A 72 2.34 15.06 -1.80
C ARG A 72 0.99 15.76 -1.62
N SER A 73 -0.02 15.06 -1.09
CA SER A 73 -1.37 15.59 -0.88
C SER A 73 -1.94 15.14 0.47
N PRO A 74 -1.29 15.48 1.60
CA PRO A 74 -1.66 14.96 2.91
C PRO A 74 -3.07 15.36 3.33
N GLN A 75 -3.56 16.52 2.88
CA GLN A 75 -4.93 16.99 3.13
C GLN A 75 -6.02 16.14 2.47
N ALA A 76 -5.68 15.29 1.50
CA ALA A 76 -6.63 14.41 0.80
C ALA A 76 -6.66 12.97 1.37
N VAL A 77 -5.80 12.68 2.35
CA VAL A 77 -5.67 11.36 2.98
C VAL A 77 -6.31 11.42 4.37
N PRO A 78 -7.22 10.50 4.71
CA PRO A 78 -7.77 10.41 6.05
C PRO A 78 -6.67 10.29 7.11
N SER A 79 -6.79 11.04 8.22
CA SER A 79 -5.71 11.13 9.22
C SER A 79 -5.41 9.79 9.92
N ASP A 80 -6.40 8.92 9.99
CA ASP A 80 -6.35 7.57 10.56
C ASP A 80 -5.60 6.55 9.68
N VAL A 81 -5.37 6.87 8.40
CA VAL A 81 -4.59 6.02 7.48
C VAL A 81 -3.08 6.12 7.75
N TRP A 82 -2.59 7.25 8.26
CA TRP A 82 -1.15 7.48 8.44
C TRP A 82 -0.46 6.49 9.41
N PRO A 83 -1.01 6.23 10.61
CA PRO A 83 -0.41 5.23 11.50
C PRO A 83 -0.40 3.83 10.89
N ALA A 84 -1.42 3.47 10.10
CA ALA A 84 -1.48 2.18 9.42
C ALA A 84 -0.39 2.06 8.34
N LEU A 85 -0.14 3.13 7.57
CA LEU A 85 0.93 3.19 6.58
C LEU A 85 2.34 3.10 7.19
N GLU A 86 2.57 3.76 8.32
CA GLU A 86 3.86 3.71 9.03
C GLU A 86 4.18 2.30 9.55
N ASN A 87 3.18 1.64 10.15
CA ASN A 87 3.30 0.26 10.59
C ASN A 87 3.56 -0.67 9.40
N LEU A 88 2.79 -0.52 8.32
CA LEU A 88 2.95 -1.31 7.11
C LEU A 88 4.36 -1.17 6.52
N LEU A 89 4.90 0.05 6.44
CA LEU A 89 6.24 0.28 5.89
C LEU A 89 7.31 -0.43 6.71
N THR A 90 7.20 -0.38 8.04
CA THR A 90 8.11 -1.07 8.96
C THR A 90 8.06 -2.58 8.72
N GLU A 91 6.86 -3.16 8.72
CA GLU A 91 6.70 -4.61 8.62
C GLU A 91 7.04 -5.18 7.23
N VAL A 92 6.69 -4.47 6.15
CA VAL A 92 7.03 -4.89 4.78
C VAL A 92 8.53 -4.70 4.51
N GLY A 93 9.14 -3.67 5.09
CA GLY A 93 10.59 -3.46 5.06
C GLY A 93 11.34 -4.62 5.74
N ASP A 94 10.92 -5.00 6.94
CA ASP A 94 11.50 -6.14 7.67
C ASP A 94 11.32 -7.45 6.91
N HIS A 95 10.18 -7.64 6.23
CA HIS A 95 9.92 -8.83 5.41
C HIS A 95 10.81 -8.90 4.16
N GLY A 96 11.09 -7.77 3.51
CA GLY A 96 11.94 -7.73 2.30
C GLY A 96 13.43 -7.97 2.54
N HIS A 97 13.90 -7.88 3.79
CA HIS A 97 15.30 -8.11 4.16
C HIS A 97 15.58 -9.54 4.67
N ARG A 98 14.56 -10.41 4.75
CA ARG A 98 14.68 -11.81 5.21
C ARG A 98 14.78 -12.77 4.04
#